data_AF-A0A0N4ZZB7-F1
#
_entry.id   AF-A0A0N4ZZB7-F1
#
_cell.length_a   1.000
_cell.length_b   1.000
_cell.length_c   1.000
_cell.angle_alpha   90.00
_cell.angle_beta   90.00
_cell.angle_gamma   90.00
#
_symmetry.space_group_name_H-M   'P 1'
#
loop_
_entity.id
_entity.type
_entity.pdbx_description
1 polymer ?
#
loop_
_entity_poly.entity_id
_entity_poly.type
_entity_poly.pdbx_seq_one_letter_code
_entity_poly.pdbx_strand_id
1 'polypeptide(L)'
;SIFLSICKLNDGKNDILENMAINENYQINDLNEPSKRSIKINRNLNWTLPIPYFVDKQLNDKTIIKVLNYISKYTCVTFQKIDSLNLTLKPLYFNKSSECESTVGRSRLENYTEIKLTKECSEDFGELAIDVSSILGLHHEHQRVDRDQYIKINFTNVPRGYASQISTKDGRRIYITFNSSYDYGSIMHFPSVLDGKEVMVSRKSSLYNKMMGQRKGLSFNDFRLINYYYCLKNCPEYEIECKNGGYKDWKTCTRCICPKGYRDWNCKYIDRHFSYCGSSELISTNKVTRLQVNGIKKCNYEIKSKIGTNIIINIISVKTKEKEICSQGFGFEIKYLKDKATSGLCLCGTYSYIYIVS
;
A
#
# COMPACT_ATOMS: atom_id res chain seq x y z
N SER A 1 20.49 -13.40 -0.88
CA SER A 1 20.22 -14.85 -0.97
C SER A 1 18.87 -15.11 -0.36
N ILE A 2 18.04 -15.91 -1.00
CA ILE A 2 16.72 -16.32 -0.53
C ILE A 2 16.66 -17.84 -0.67
N PHE A 3 16.27 -18.52 0.40
CA PHE A 3 16.07 -19.96 0.42
C PHE A 3 14.76 -20.28 1.11
N LEU A 4 13.87 -20.95 0.39
CA LEU A 4 12.57 -21.35 0.90
C LEU A 4 12.18 -22.72 0.39
N SER A 5 11.20 -23.32 1.06
CA SER A 5 10.54 -24.54 0.63
C SER A 5 9.04 -24.36 0.64
N ILE A 6 8.38 -25.03 -0.30
CA ILE A 6 6.93 -25.03 -0.43
C ILE A 6 6.37 -26.45 -0.41
N CYS A 7 5.21 -26.60 0.21
CA CYS A 7 4.43 -27.83 0.19
C CYS A 7 2.95 -27.51 0.38
N LYS A 8 2.11 -28.47 -0.01
CA LYS A 8 0.66 -28.37 0.15
C LYS A 8 0.28 -28.92 1.53
N LEU A 9 -0.54 -28.17 2.26
CA LEU A 9 -1.17 -28.65 3.49
C LEU A 9 -2.34 -29.58 3.13
N ASN A 10 -2.32 -30.82 3.64
CA ASN A 10 -3.47 -31.72 3.55
C ASN A 10 -4.28 -31.62 4.84
N ASP A 11 -5.60 -31.62 4.72
CA ASP A 11 -6.53 -31.72 5.86
C ASP A 11 -6.13 -32.94 6.71
N GLY A 12 -5.49 -32.71 7.85
CA GLY A 12 -5.17 -33.75 8.84
C GLY A 12 -3.74 -34.27 8.94
N LYS A 13 -2.70 -33.62 8.37
CA LYS A 13 -1.29 -33.99 8.67
C LYS A 13 -0.43 -32.83 9.18
N ASN A 14 -0.13 -32.88 10.47
CA ASN A 14 0.75 -32.00 11.24
C ASN A 14 2.24 -32.36 11.14
N ASP A 15 2.64 -33.39 10.39
CA ASP A 15 4.01 -33.95 10.43
C ASP A 15 5.13 -32.92 10.10
N ILE A 16 4.81 -31.83 9.40
CA ILE A 16 5.76 -30.74 9.08
C ILE A 16 5.84 -29.70 10.21
N LEU A 17 4.74 -29.49 10.95
CA LEU A 17 4.68 -28.53 12.06
C LEU A 17 5.30 -29.11 13.33
N GLU A 18 5.19 -30.42 13.57
CA GLU A 18 5.70 -31.07 14.80
C GLU A 18 7.22 -31.18 14.89
N ASN A 19 7.94 -31.09 13.75
CA ASN A 19 9.41 -31.28 13.71
C ASN A 19 10.20 -29.98 13.47
N MET A 20 9.54 -28.82 13.44
CA MET A 20 10.19 -27.55 13.19
C MET A 20 10.11 -26.70 14.46
N ALA A 21 11.26 -26.28 14.98
CA ALA A 21 11.34 -25.27 16.04
C ALA A 21 10.90 -23.91 15.44
N ILE A 22 9.58 -23.71 15.32
CA ILE A 22 9.00 -22.50 14.78
C ILE A 22 9.00 -21.45 15.89
N ASN A 23 9.64 -20.30 15.64
CA ASN A 23 9.47 -19.14 16.52
C ASN A 23 8.03 -18.63 16.35
N GLU A 24 7.22 -18.68 17.42
CA GLU A 24 5.80 -18.30 17.40
C GLU A 24 5.57 -16.89 16.84
N ASN A 25 6.57 -15.99 16.93
CA ASN A 25 6.50 -14.63 16.37
C ASN A 25 6.43 -14.56 14.82
N TYR A 26 6.74 -15.65 14.11
CA TYR A 26 6.84 -15.70 12.64
C TYR A 26 5.87 -16.70 11.97
N GLN A 27 4.82 -17.12 12.68
CA GLN A 27 3.69 -17.81 12.05
C GLN A 27 2.68 -16.78 11.53
N ILE A 28 2.29 -16.92 10.26
CA ILE A 28 1.30 -16.06 9.61
C ILE A 28 0.17 -16.91 9.06
N ASN A 29 -1.03 -16.74 9.62
CA ASN A 29 -2.27 -17.43 9.24
C ASN A 29 -3.39 -16.40 8.95
N ASP A 30 -3.58 -16.02 7.67
CA ASP A 30 -4.62 -15.04 7.26
C ASP A 30 -5.58 -15.62 6.20
N LEU A 31 -6.25 -16.72 6.52
CA LEU A 31 -7.06 -17.47 5.55
C LEU A 31 -8.42 -16.84 5.21
N ASN A 32 -8.88 -15.79 5.89
CA ASN A 32 -10.12 -15.07 5.57
C ASN A 32 -10.12 -13.65 6.14
N GLU A 33 -9.86 -12.64 5.32
CA GLU A 33 -9.90 -11.24 5.75
C GLU A 33 -10.98 -10.42 5.03
N PRO A 34 -11.89 -9.75 5.76
CA PRO A 34 -12.80 -8.79 5.18
C PRO A 34 -12.03 -7.52 4.78
N SER A 35 -12.20 -7.12 3.53
CA SER A 35 -11.47 -6.05 2.86
C SER A 35 -12.07 -4.66 3.12
N LYS A 36 -11.37 -3.75 3.82
CA LYS A 36 -11.91 -2.42 4.17
C LYS A 36 -10.97 -1.17 4.10
N ARG A 37 -10.34 -0.81 2.96
CA ARG A 37 -9.49 0.41 2.83
C ARG A 37 -10.21 1.73 2.48
N SER A 38 -10.19 2.77 3.32
CA SER A 38 -11.07 3.94 3.22
C SER A 38 -10.62 5.08 2.27
N ILE A 39 -11.51 5.53 1.37
CA ILE A 39 -11.49 6.89 0.78
C ILE A 39 -12.74 7.67 1.21
N LYS A 40 -12.59 8.93 1.60
CA LYS A 40 -13.69 9.79 2.05
C LYS A 40 -14.63 10.09 0.90
N ILE A 41 -15.90 9.71 1.04
CA ILE A 41 -16.91 10.04 0.02
C ILE A 41 -17.51 11.37 0.36
N ASN A 42 -17.34 12.33 -0.55
CA ASN A 42 -18.03 13.59 -0.46
C ASN A 42 -18.55 14.00 -1.84
N ARG A 43 -19.70 13.44 -2.23
CA ARG A 43 -20.30 13.68 -3.56
C ARG A 43 -20.46 15.16 -3.89
N ASN A 44 -20.73 16.01 -2.89
CA ASN A 44 -20.95 17.45 -3.06
C ASN A 44 -19.65 18.28 -3.04
N LEU A 45 -18.53 17.71 -2.59
CA LEU A 45 -17.24 18.40 -2.51
C LEU A 45 -16.14 17.70 -3.30
N ASN A 46 -16.50 16.88 -4.28
CA ASN A 46 -15.53 16.32 -5.21
C ASN A 46 -14.77 17.42 -5.94
N TRP A 47 -13.48 17.18 -6.14
CA TRP A 47 -12.67 18.01 -7.02
C TRP A 47 -13.17 17.93 -8.46
N THR A 48 -13.26 19.09 -9.11
CA THR A 48 -13.38 19.20 -10.56
C THR A 48 -11.98 19.14 -11.15
N LEU A 49 -11.80 18.39 -12.24
CA LEU A 49 -10.51 18.19 -12.90
C LEU A 49 -10.42 19.07 -14.16
N PRO A 50 -9.25 19.68 -14.46
CA PRO A 50 -8.04 19.70 -13.63
C PRO A 50 -8.22 20.53 -12.36
N ILE A 51 -7.52 20.14 -11.29
CA ILE A 51 -7.53 20.87 -10.00
C ILE A 51 -6.64 22.11 -10.15
N PRO A 52 -7.18 23.33 -10.05
CA PRO A 52 -6.36 24.54 -10.03
C PRO A 52 -5.53 24.55 -8.75
N TYR A 53 -4.24 24.85 -8.85
CA TYR A 53 -3.37 24.95 -7.68
C TYR A 53 -2.44 26.17 -7.73
N PHE A 54 -2.22 26.75 -6.55
CA PHE A 54 -1.30 27.87 -6.33
C PHE A 54 -0.25 27.47 -5.31
N VAL A 55 1.00 27.88 -5.53
CA VAL A 55 2.12 27.66 -4.61
C VAL A 55 2.59 29.02 -4.10
N ASP A 56 2.64 29.17 -2.77
CA ASP A 56 3.22 30.37 -2.15
C ASP A 56 4.64 30.60 -2.68
N LYS A 57 4.94 31.84 -3.07
CA LYS A 57 6.24 32.24 -3.64
C LYS A 57 7.42 31.98 -2.70
N GLN A 58 7.18 31.78 -1.41
CA GLN A 58 8.19 31.44 -0.41
C GLN A 58 8.58 29.95 -0.40
N LEU A 59 7.81 29.10 -1.09
CA LEU A 59 8.08 27.66 -1.22
C LEU A 59 8.75 27.35 -2.56
N ASN A 60 9.52 26.26 -2.58
CA ASN A 60 10.05 25.70 -3.81
C ASN A 60 9.02 24.77 -4.45
N ASP A 61 8.57 25.08 -5.66
CA ASP A 61 7.52 24.32 -6.34
C ASP A 61 8.03 23.06 -7.04
N LYS A 62 9.34 22.82 -7.11
CA LYS A 62 9.94 21.70 -7.86
C LYS A 62 9.45 20.33 -7.38
N THR A 63 9.47 20.08 -6.07
CA THR A 63 9.02 18.78 -5.52
C THR A 63 7.50 18.68 -5.56
N ILE A 64 6.78 19.78 -5.33
CA ILE A 64 5.32 19.84 -5.46
C ILE A 64 4.91 19.42 -6.87
N ILE A 65 5.46 20.04 -7.91
CA ILE A 65 5.20 19.70 -9.32
C ILE A 65 5.52 18.23 -9.60
N LYS A 66 6.64 17.71 -9.05
CA LYS A 66 7.02 16.31 -9.19
C LYS A 66 5.98 15.35 -8.61
N VAL A 67 5.43 15.65 -7.43
CA VAL A 67 4.39 14.85 -6.78
C VAL A 67 3.07 14.92 -7.56
N LEU A 68 2.66 16.12 -7.99
CA LEU A 68 1.44 16.29 -8.79
C LEU A 68 1.53 15.51 -10.10
N ASN A 69 2.65 15.61 -10.81
CA ASN A 69 2.91 14.83 -12.02
C ASN A 69 2.97 13.31 -11.76
N TYR A 70 3.53 12.90 -10.62
CA TYR A 70 3.55 11.50 -10.20
C TYR A 70 2.13 10.95 -10.04
N ILE A 71 1.24 11.68 -9.35
CA ILE A 71 -0.16 11.26 -9.19
C ILE A 71 -0.91 11.28 -10.53
N SER A 72 -0.74 12.31 -11.35
CA SER A 72 -1.37 12.41 -12.68
C SER A 72 -0.87 11.35 -13.67
N LYS A 73 0.31 10.78 -13.45
CA LYS A 73 0.83 9.67 -14.26
C LYS A 73 0.05 8.38 -14.05
N TYR A 74 -0.40 8.13 -12.82
CA TYR A 74 -1.03 6.88 -12.39
C TYR A 74 -2.54 7.01 -12.11
N THR A 75 -3.12 8.17 -12.39
CA THR A 75 -4.55 8.45 -12.23
C THR A 75 -5.05 9.40 -13.32
N CYS A 76 -6.36 9.60 -13.41
CA CYS A 76 -6.95 10.66 -14.23
C CYS A 76 -6.87 12.06 -13.59
N VAL A 77 -6.48 12.15 -12.31
CA VAL A 77 -6.45 13.42 -11.58
C VAL A 77 -5.34 14.27 -12.15
N THR A 78 -5.70 15.44 -12.66
CA THR A 78 -4.77 16.40 -13.26
C THR A 78 -4.79 17.71 -12.50
N PHE A 79 -3.69 18.46 -12.58
CA PHE A 79 -3.49 19.70 -11.84
C PHE A 79 -3.09 20.82 -12.80
N GLN A 80 -3.63 22.02 -12.58
CA GLN A 80 -3.34 23.19 -13.38
C GLN A 80 -2.78 24.30 -12.49
N LYS A 81 -1.54 24.73 -12.75
CA LYS A 81 -0.92 25.82 -11.99
C LYS A 81 -1.63 27.13 -12.33
N ILE A 82 -1.88 27.96 -11.32
CA ILE A 82 -2.31 29.35 -11.49
C ILE A 82 -1.21 30.29 -10.98
N ASP A 83 -0.99 31.41 -11.67
CA ASP A 83 0.13 32.33 -11.37
C ASP A 83 -0.17 33.29 -10.22
N SER A 84 -1.45 33.48 -9.91
CA SER A 84 -1.93 34.30 -8.80
C SER A 84 -3.07 33.57 -8.07
N LEU A 85 -3.12 33.70 -6.75
CA LEU A 85 -4.17 33.10 -5.93
C LEU A 85 -5.54 33.65 -6.33
N ASN A 86 -6.35 32.82 -7.00
CA ASN A 86 -7.71 33.15 -7.41
C ASN A 86 -8.71 32.25 -6.67
N LEU A 87 -9.32 32.78 -5.60
CA LEU A 87 -10.25 32.05 -4.74
C LEU A 87 -11.56 31.67 -5.44
N THR A 88 -11.94 32.34 -6.54
CA THR A 88 -13.13 31.96 -7.31
C THR A 88 -13.01 30.57 -7.94
N LEU A 89 -11.76 30.15 -8.22
CA LEU A 89 -11.46 28.82 -8.77
C LEU A 89 -11.45 27.71 -7.70
N LYS A 90 -11.59 28.07 -6.43
CA LYS A 90 -11.49 27.14 -5.29
C LYS A 90 -10.23 26.27 -5.33
N PRO A 91 -9.03 26.88 -5.41
CA PRO A 91 -7.80 26.16 -5.70
C PRO A 91 -7.32 25.30 -4.52
N LEU A 92 -6.46 24.34 -4.85
CA LEU A 92 -5.52 23.76 -3.89
C LEU A 92 -4.39 24.77 -3.64
N TYR A 93 -4.25 25.23 -2.41
CA TYR A 93 -3.25 26.21 -2.01
C TYR A 93 -2.14 25.54 -1.19
N PHE A 94 -0.92 25.51 -1.73
CA PHE A 94 0.28 25.14 -0.99
C PHE A 94 0.81 26.39 -0.27
N ASN A 95 0.45 26.52 1.01
CA ASN A 95 0.72 27.70 1.82
C ASN A 95 1.99 27.53 2.65
N LYS A 96 2.85 28.55 2.68
CA LYS A 96 4.00 28.54 3.58
C LYS A 96 3.53 28.72 5.02
N SER A 97 3.93 27.81 5.90
CA SER A 97 3.57 27.81 7.32
C SER A 97 4.78 27.43 8.21
N SER A 98 4.58 27.42 9.53
CA SER A 98 5.53 26.90 10.53
C SER A 98 5.34 25.40 10.81
N GLU A 99 4.28 24.80 10.28
CA GLU A 99 3.91 23.40 10.49
C GLU A 99 3.53 22.74 9.16
N CYS A 100 3.51 21.41 9.16
CA CYS A 100 3.11 20.60 8.01
C CYS A 100 1.77 19.95 8.34
N GLU A 101 0.73 20.33 7.60
CA GLU A 101 -0.63 19.91 7.88
C GLU A 101 -1.47 19.92 6.61
N SER A 102 -2.23 18.86 6.40
CA SER A 102 -3.26 18.79 5.37
C SER A 102 -4.59 18.31 5.96
N THR A 103 -5.67 18.68 5.28
CA THR A 103 -7.00 18.16 5.59
C THR A 103 -7.34 16.96 4.70
N VAL A 104 -8.43 16.24 5.00
CA VAL A 104 -8.89 15.14 4.16
C VAL A 104 -10.07 15.55 3.28
N GLY A 105 -9.83 15.52 1.98
CA GLY A 105 -10.76 15.97 0.95
C GLY A 105 -10.75 17.50 0.75
N ARG A 106 -11.53 17.96 -0.24
CA ARG A 106 -11.74 19.39 -0.47
C ARG A 106 -12.44 20.07 0.71
N SER A 107 -11.99 21.27 1.06
CA SER A 107 -12.62 22.10 2.09
C SER A 107 -14.08 22.41 1.73
N ARG A 108 -14.94 22.41 2.76
CA ARG A 108 -16.38 22.72 2.63
C ARG A 108 -16.69 24.19 2.85
N LEU A 109 -15.93 24.82 3.74
CA LEU A 109 -16.24 26.13 4.29
C LEU A 109 -15.46 27.23 3.57
N GLU A 110 -14.31 26.88 3.00
CA GLU A 110 -13.40 27.83 2.39
C GLU A 110 -13.48 27.83 0.87
N ASN A 111 -13.16 28.98 0.28
CA ASN A 111 -13.00 29.14 -1.18
C ASN A 111 -11.62 28.67 -1.67
N TYR A 112 -10.95 27.81 -0.91
CA TYR A 112 -9.71 27.12 -1.28
C TYR A 112 -9.56 25.91 -0.36
N THR A 113 -8.66 24.99 -0.70
CA THR A 113 -8.23 23.92 0.21
C THR A 113 -6.75 24.04 0.40
N GLU A 114 -6.30 24.07 1.64
CA GLU A 114 -4.92 24.37 1.99
C GLU A 114 -4.13 23.10 2.34
N ILE A 115 -2.87 23.07 1.92
CA ILE A 115 -1.81 22.27 2.52
C ILE A 115 -0.80 23.26 3.11
N LYS A 116 -0.65 23.25 4.43
CA LYS A 116 0.36 24.03 5.14
C LYS A 116 1.69 23.31 5.05
N LEU A 117 2.74 24.02 4.66
CA LEU A 117 4.07 23.45 4.51
C LEU A 117 5.14 24.35 5.13
N THR A 118 6.03 23.72 5.89
CA THR A 118 7.37 24.29 6.10
C THR A 118 8.19 24.18 4.81
N LYS A 119 9.33 24.87 4.75
CA LYS A 119 10.27 24.71 3.62
C LYS A 119 10.73 23.26 3.47
N GLU A 120 11.02 22.59 4.58
CA GLU A 120 11.44 21.20 4.61
C GLU A 120 10.35 20.27 4.06
N CYS A 121 9.11 20.38 4.52
CA CYS A 121 8.01 19.55 4.00
C CYS A 121 7.72 19.81 2.52
N SER A 122 7.92 21.05 2.03
CA SER A 122 7.78 21.34 0.60
C SER A 122 8.86 20.70 -0.28
N GLU A 123 9.95 20.20 0.32
CA GLU A 123 11.04 19.54 -0.38
C GLU A 123 10.99 18.00 -0.23
N ASP A 124 10.24 17.47 0.74
CA ASP A 124 10.05 16.04 0.94
C ASP A 124 8.95 15.47 0.02
N PHE A 125 9.34 14.54 -0.85
CA PHE A 125 8.41 13.92 -1.80
C PHE A 125 7.35 13.06 -1.11
N GLY A 126 7.72 12.33 -0.05
CA GLY A 126 6.83 11.42 0.65
C GLY A 126 5.77 12.16 1.45
N GLU A 127 6.16 13.23 2.13
CA GLU A 127 5.23 14.07 2.89
C GLU A 127 4.22 14.75 1.97
N LEU A 128 4.70 15.39 0.89
CA LEU A 128 3.82 15.96 -0.13
C LEU A 128 2.92 14.92 -0.79
N ALA A 129 3.41 13.71 -1.04
CA ALA A 129 2.61 12.64 -1.61
C ALA A 129 1.49 12.19 -0.65
N ILE A 130 1.73 12.18 0.66
CA ILE A 130 0.70 11.94 1.68
C ILE A 130 -0.30 13.09 1.68
N ASP A 131 0.15 14.34 1.75
CA ASP A 131 -0.73 15.50 1.84
C ASP A 131 -1.63 15.63 0.62
N VAL A 132 -1.08 15.51 -0.59
CA VAL A 132 -1.89 15.56 -1.82
C VAL A 132 -2.85 14.36 -1.88
N SER A 133 -2.43 13.18 -1.43
CA SER A 133 -3.33 12.02 -1.35
C SER A 133 -4.47 12.23 -0.34
N SER A 134 -4.18 12.87 0.79
CA SER A 134 -5.17 13.29 1.79
C SER A 134 -6.18 14.29 1.22
N ILE A 135 -5.71 15.29 0.48
CA ILE A 135 -6.58 16.24 -0.24
C ILE A 135 -7.48 15.55 -1.27
N LEU A 136 -7.00 14.47 -1.89
CA LEU A 136 -7.80 13.65 -2.80
C LEU A 136 -8.80 12.75 -2.06
N GLY A 137 -8.69 12.65 -0.73
CA GLY A 137 -9.65 11.99 0.15
C GLY A 137 -9.16 10.69 0.77
N LEU A 138 -7.92 10.27 0.51
CA LEU A 138 -7.32 9.13 1.21
C LEU A 138 -7.11 9.51 2.68
N HIS A 139 -7.53 8.64 3.59
CA HIS A 139 -7.26 8.82 5.02
C HIS A 139 -6.08 7.92 5.43
N HIS A 140 -5.50 8.14 6.61
CA HIS A 140 -4.38 7.30 7.01
C HIS A 140 -4.82 5.85 7.21
N GLU A 141 -3.96 4.91 6.81
CA GLU A 141 -4.27 3.48 6.84
C GLU A 141 -4.53 2.99 8.27
N HIS A 142 -3.82 3.56 9.26
CA HIS A 142 -4.02 3.25 10.68
C HIS A 142 -5.30 3.87 11.26
N GLN A 143 -6.03 4.73 10.54
CA GLN A 143 -7.27 5.31 11.04
C GLN A 143 -8.49 4.53 10.57
N ARG A 144 -8.30 3.49 9.75
CA ARG A 144 -9.39 2.63 9.27
C ARG A 144 -10.27 2.09 10.40
N VAL A 145 -11.55 1.89 10.07
CA VAL A 145 -12.54 1.36 11.01
C VAL A 145 -12.24 -0.07 11.47
N ASP A 146 -11.52 -0.85 10.68
CA ASP A 146 -11.11 -2.22 10.97
C ASP A 146 -9.66 -2.34 11.45
N ARG A 147 -8.93 -1.21 11.63
CA ARG A 147 -7.49 -1.22 11.99
C ARG A 147 -7.16 -2.14 13.16
N ASP A 148 -8.06 -2.25 14.15
CA ASP A 148 -7.76 -2.96 15.41
C ASP A 148 -7.72 -4.48 15.21
N GLN A 149 -8.05 -4.98 14.02
CA GLN A 149 -7.82 -6.36 13.58
C GLN A 149 -6.39 -6.57 13.06
N TYR A 150 -5.70 -5.51 12.66
CA TYR A 150 -4.40 -5.54 11.98
C TYR A 150 -3.30 -4.95 12.85
N ILE A 151 -3.59 -3.94 13.66
CA ILE A 151 -2.62 -3.25 14.50
C ILE A 151 -3.09 -3.17 15.95
N LYS A 152 -2.11 -3.06 16.85
CA LYS A 152 -2.28 -2.66 18.24
C LYS A 152 -1.49 -1.37 18.44
N ILE A 153 -2.17 -0.35 18.93
CA ILE A 153 -1.57 0.95 19.27
C ILE A 153 -1.20 0.92 20.75
N ASN A 154 0.04 1.27 21.07
CA ASN A 154 0.49 1.47 22.44
C ASN A 154 0.37 2.95 22.83
N PHE A 155 -0.80 3.33 23.34
CA PHE A 155 -1.12 4.73 23.67
C PHE A 155 -0.18 5.34 24.73
N THR A 156 0.47 4.54 25.58
CA THR A 156 1.45 5.08 26.55
C THR A 156 2.75 5.55 25.89
N ASN A 157 3.07 5.01 24.72
CA ASN A 157 4.25 5.39 23.93
C ASN A 157 3.95 6.52 22.94
N VAL A 158 2.68 6.91 22.75
CA VAL A 158 2.28 7.97 21.82
C VAL A 158 2.71 9.34 22.38
N PRO A 159 3.54 10.12 21.66
CA PRO A 159 3.88 11.47 22.12
C PRO A 159 2.64 12.36 22.13
N ARG A 160 2.55 13.29 23.09
CA ARG A 160 1.34 14.11 23.31
C ARG A 160 0.85 14.83 22.05
N GLY A 161 1.77 15.32 21.21
CA GLY A 161 1.45 16.00 19.96
C GLY A 161 0.72 15.13 18.92
N TYR A 162 0.86 13.80 19.00
CA TYR A 162 0.27 12.85 18.03
C TYR A 162 -0.99 12.16 18.55
N ALA A 163 -1.38 12.38 19.81
CA ALA A 163 -2.44 11.63 20.47
C ALA A 163 -3.79 11.69 19.71
N SER A 164 -4.17 12.87 19.23
CA SER A 164 -5.43 13.05 18.49
C SER A 164 -5.38 12.36 17.11
N GLN A 165 -4.27 12.52 16.36
CA GLN A 165 -4.08 11.89 15.05
C GLN A 165 -4.06 10.36 15.13
N ILE A 166 -3.42 9.79 16.16
CA ILE A 166 -3.30 8.34 16.32
C ILE A 166 -4.59 7.71 16.86
N SER A 167 -5.30 8.38 17.77
CA SER A 167 -6.54 7.85 18.36
C SER A 167 -7.72 7.87 17.38
N THR A 168 -7.76 8.85 16.48
CA THR A 168 -8.80 9.06 15.46
C THR A 168 -9.09 7.77 14.70
N LYS A 169 -10.37 7.45 14.53
CA LYS A 169 -10.85 6.26 13.80
C LYS A 169 -11.99 6.64 12.86
N ASP A 170 -11.95 6.11 11.65
CA ASP A 170 -12.92 6.39 10.60
C ASP A 170 -14.32 5.90 10.96
N GLY A 171 -15.32 6.73 10.65
CA GLY A 171 -16.73 6.36 10.72
C GLY A 171 -17.17 5.53 9.51
N ARG A 172 -17.88 4.41 9.75
CA ARG A 172 -18.32 3.46 8.69
C ARG A 172 -19.11 4.08 7.54
N ARG A 173 -19.84 5.19 7.79
CA ARG A 173 -20.73 5.83 6.79
C ARG A 173 -20.01 6.81 5.86
N ILE A 174 -18.78 7.21 6.20
CA ILE A 174 -18.08 8.30 5.52
C ILE A 174 -17.09 7.76 4.47
N TYR A 175 -16.65 6.51 4.65
CA TYR A 175 -15.57 5.93 3.86
C TYR A 175 -15.97 4.62 3.18
N ILE A 176 -15.74 4.51 1.87
CA ILE A 176 -15.94 3.28 1.08
C ILE A 176 -14.60 2.61 0.88
N THR A 177 -14.66 1.28 0.80
CA THR A 177 -13.47 0.45 0.87
C THR A 177 -13.04 -0.26 -0.41
N PHE A 178 -13.90 -0.26 -1.42
CA PHE A 178 -13.70 -0.91 -2.71
C PHE A 178 -13.06 -2.31 -2.61
N ASN A 179 -13.45 -3.08 -1.59
CA ASN A 179 -12.87 -4.40 -1.27
C ASN A 179 -11.33 -4.46 -1.25
N SER A 180 -10.66 -3.45 -0.69
CA SER A 180 -9.20 -3.44 -0.50
C SER A 180 -8.77 -3.95 0.88
N SER A 181 -7.79 -4.85 0.96
CA SER A 181 -7.21 -5.34 2.25
C SER A 181 -6.38 -4.26 2.97
N TYR A 182 -6.00 -4.52 4.22
CA TYR A 182 -5.12 -3.65 5.02
C TYR A 182 -3.70 -3.64 4.46
N ASP A 183 -3.17 -2.45 4.18
CA ASP A 183 -1.90 -2.29 3.48
C ASP A 183 -0.83 -1.66 4.37
N TYR A 184 -0.07 -2.48 5.09
CA TYR A 184 1.07 -2.02 5.90
C TYR A 184 2.13 -1.26 5.09
N GLY A 185 2.20 -1.50 3.78
CA GLY A 185 3.12 -0.82 2.86
C GLY A 185 2.56 0.45 2.22
N SER A 186 1.33 0.85 2.58
CA SER A 186 0.73 2.10 2.14
C SER A 186 1.56 3.31 2.58
N ILE A 187 1.70 4.31 1.70
CA ILE A 187 2.34 5.57 2.10
C ILE A 187 1.52 6.30 3.17
N MET A 188 0.20 6.05 3.17
CA MET A 188 -0.74 6.60 4.13
C MET A 188 -0.67 5.91 5.49
N HIS A 189 0.17 4.88 5.67
CA HIS A 189 0.33 4.22 6.96
C HIS A 189 1.29 5.01 7.87
N PHE A 190 0.86 5.28 9.11
CA PHE A 190 1.72 5.92 10.10
C PHE A 190 2.94 5.04 10.46
N PRO A 191 4.08 5.63 10.85
CA PRO A 191 5.21 4.87 11.35
C PRO A 191 4.86 3.99 12.56
N SER A 192 5.52 2.85 12.67
CA SER A 192 5.41 1.96 13.85
C SER A 192 6.18 2.47 15.06
N VAL A 193 7.17 3.33 14.83
CA VAL A 193 8.03 3.95 15.85
C VAL A 193 7.94 5.47 15.72
N LEU A 194 7.74 6.17 16.83
CA LEU A 194 7.80 7.62 16.94
C LEU A 194 8.69 7.99 18.12
N ASP A 195 9.56 8.99 17.94
CA ASP A 195 10.51 9.46 18.95
C ASP A 195 11.28 8.31 19.64
N GLY A 196 11.68 7.31 18.84
CA GLY A 196 12.41 6.12 19.31
C GLY A 196 11.57 5.10 20.08
N LYS A 197 10.26 5.29 20.21
CA LYS A 197 9.35 4.36 20.91
C LYS A 197 8.42 3.64 19.95
N GLU A 198 8.25 2.34 20.15
CA GLU A 198 7.26 1.55 19.42
C GLU A 198 5.85 1.97 19.83
N VAL A 199 5.13 2.62 18.91
CA VAL A 199 3.76 3.11 19.12
C VAL A 199 2.72 2.19 18.50
N MET A 200 3.12 1.36 17.53
CA MET A 200 2.20 0.52 16.78
C MET A 200 2.86 -0.77 16.34
N VAL A 201 2.18 -1.88 16.60
CA VAL A 201 2.61 -3.22 16.21
C VAL A 201 1.52 -3.92 15.41
N SER A 202 1.92 -4.75 14.46
CA SER A 202 1.00 -5.64 13.78
C SER A 202 0.50 -6.72 14.74
N ARG A 203 -0.79 -7.03 14.63
CA ARG A 203 -1.45 -8.18 15.27
C ARG A 203 -1.28 -9.46 14.48
N LYS A 204 -0.84 -9.37 13.21
CA LYS A 204 -0.68 -10.52 12.32
C LYS A 204 0.72 -11.11 12.40
N SER A 205 1.74 -10.28 12.35
CA SER A 205 3.13 -10.67 12.61
C SER A 205 4.02 -9.45 12.78
N SER A 206 4.98 -9.52 13.69
CA SER A 206 5.99 -8.46 13.89
C SER A 206 6.80 -8.16 12.62
N LEU A 207 6.84 -9.06 11.63
CA LEU A 207 7.48 -8.83 10.34
C LEU A 207 6.88 -7.65 9.58
N TYR A 208 5.60 -7.34 9.80
CA TYR A 208 4.94 -6.17 9.23
C TYR A 208 5.36 -4.86 9.90
N ASN A 209 5.96 -4.88 11.10
CA ASN A 209 6.31 -3.66 11.83
C ASN A 209 7.30 -2.78 11.08
N LYS A 210 8.25 -3.39 10.36
CA LYS A 210 9.21 -2.68 9.51
C LYS A 210 8.62 -2.18 8.19
N MET A 211 7.37 -2.48 7.84
CA MET A 211 6.76 -1.96 6.60
C MET A 211 6.07 -0.61 6.79
N MET A 212 5.60 -0.34 8.01
CA MET A 212 4.83 0.84 8.36
C MET A 212 5.67 2.12 8.28
N GLY A 213 5.08 3.22 7.76
CA GLY A 213 5.73 4.53 7.72
C GLY A 213 6.63 4.80 6.51
N GLN A 214 6.58 3.96 5.46
CA GLN A 214 7.36 4.21 4.25
C GLN A 214 6.96 5.53 3.57
N ARG A 215 7.94 6.19 2.92
CA ARG A 215 7.79 7.52 2.25
C ARG A 215 8.25 7.53 0.79
N LYS A 216 8.36 6.35 0.16
CA LYS A 216 8.93 6.22 -1.20
C LYS A 216 7.94 6.50 -2.31
N GLY A 217 6.66 6.24 -2.07
CA GLY A 217 5.60 6.44 -3.06
C GLY A 217 4.34 5.69 -2.69
N LEU A 218 3.27 6.01 -3.42
CA LEU A 218 1.96 5.41 -3.27
C LEU A 218 2.02 3.91 -3.63
N SER A 219 1.35 3.09 -2.82
CA SER A 219 1.16 1.67 -3.10
C SER A 219 0.18 1.50 -4.26
N PHE A 220 0.10 0.27 -4.80
CA PHE A 220 -0.87 -0.04 -5.83
C PHE A 220 -2.32 0.20 -5.35
N ASN A 221 -2.60 -0.08 -4.07
CA ASN A 221 -3.90 0.17 -3.48
C ASN A 221 -4.20 1.67 -3.29
N ASP A 222 -3.19 2.52 -3.05
CA ASP A 222 -3.38 3.98 -2.96
C ASP A 222 -3.95 4.50 -4.30
N PHE A 223 -3.27 4.16 -5.40
CA PHE A 223 -3.72 4.52 -6.75
C PHE A 223 -5.04 3.87 -7.12
N ARG A 224 -5.26 2.61 -6.74
CA ARG A 224 -6.52 1.90 -6.99
C ARG A 224 -7.72 2.65 -6.40
N LEU A 225 -7.60 3.13 -5.16
CA LEU A 225 -8.67 3.89 -4.50
C LEU A 225 -8.94 5.23 -5.18
N ILE A 226 -7.89 5.99 -5.51
CA ILE A 226 -8.04 7.27 -6.23
C ILE A 226 -8.71 7.04 -7.59
N ASN A 227 -8.32 6.00 -8.33
CA ASN A 227 -8.92 5.68 -9.62
C ASN A 227 -10.38 5.23 -9.52
N TYR A 228 -10.72 4.35 -8.56
CA TYR A 228 -12.11 3.97 -8.32
C TYR A 228 -12.98 5.18 -8.02
N TYR A 229 -12.45 6.16 -7.29
CA TYR A 229 -13.22 7.32 -6.87
C TYR A 229 -13.35 8.41 -7.92
N TYR A 230 -12.27 8.77 -8.61
CA TYR A 230 -12.26 9.88 -9.57
C TYR A 230 -12.43 9.44 -11.02
N CYS A 231 -11.89 8.28 -11.40
CA CYS A 231 -11.54 8.03 -12.80
C CYS A 231 -12.47 7.06 -13.51
N LEU A 232 -13.04 6.11 -12.78
CA LEU A 232 -13.86 5.07 -13.39
C LEU A 232 -15.34 5.46 -13.58
N LYS A 233 -15.73 6.68 -13.21
CA LYS A 233 -17.10 7.20 -13.39
C LYS A 233 -17.55 7.24 -14.86
N ASN A 234 -16.60 7.45 -15.77
CA ASN A 234 -16.87 7.57 -17.21
C ASN A 234 -16.63 6.26 -17.97
N CYS A 235 -16.23 5.18 -17.28
CA CYS A 235 -16.08 3.90 -17.93
C CYS A 235 -17.47 3.26 -18.13
N PRO A 236 -17.75 2.71 -19.33
CA PRO A 236 -19.00 1.98 -19.55
C PRO A 236 -19.08 0.77 -18.62
N GLU A 237 -20.31 0.34 -18.34
CA GLU A 237 -20.59 -0.79 -17.44
C GLU A 237 -19.98 -2.12 -17.91
N TYR A 238 -19.53 -2.21 -19.17
CA TYR A 238 -18.93 -3.42 -19.72
C TYR A 238 -17.90 -4.06 -18.78
N GLU A 239 -18.12 -5.35 -18.51
CA GLU A 239 -17.50 -6.13 -17.45
C GLU A 239 -16.16 -6.73 -17.89
N ILE A 240 -15.14 -5.90 -18.10
CA ILE A 240 -13.79 -6.47 -18.00
C ILE A 240 -13.55 -6.93 -16.55
N GLU A 241 -13.38 -8.24 -16.36
CA GLU A 241 -13.02 -8.82 -15.08
C GLU A 241 -11.49 -8.75 -14.87
N CYS A 242 -11.05 -7.82 -14.03
CA CYS A 242 -9.65 -7.72 -13.64
C CYS A 242 -9.29 -8.80 -12.60
N LYS A 243 -8.32 -9.65 -12.92
CA LYS A 243 -7.83 -10.71 -12.04
C LYS A 243 -6.76 -10.19 -11.08
N ASN A 244 -6.47 -10.99 -10.06
CA ASN A 244 -5.38 -10.75 -9.10
C ASN A 244 -5.43 -9.35 -8.45
N GLY A 245 -6.62 -8.78 -8.22
CA GLY A 245 -6.77 -7.46 -7.58
C GLY A 245 -6.46 -6.26 -8.49
N GLY A 246 -6.26 -6.47 -9.80
CA GLY A 246 -6.21 -5.39 -10.78
C GLY A 246 -7.50 -4.56 -10.83
N TYR A 247 -7.43 -3.39 -11.45
CA TYR A 247 -8.58 -2.50 -11.65
C TYR A 247 -8.58 -1.93 -13.06
N LYS A 248 -9.73 -1.45 -13.55
CA LYS A 248 -9.86 -0.93 -14.92
C LYS A 248 -8.88 0.22 -15.16
N ASP A 249 -8.26 0.22 -16.33
CA ASP A 249 -7.52 1.38 -16.83
C ASP A 249 -8.52 2.47 -17.19
N TRP A 250 -8.43 3.62 -16.54
CA TRP A 250 -9.34 4.74 -16.76
C TRP A 250 -9.23 5.33 -18.16
N LYS A 251 -8.12 5.11 -18.88
CA LYS A 251 -7.90 5.64 -20.22
C LYS A 251 -8.65 4.83 -21.28
N THR A 252 -8.69 3.51 -21.12
CA THR A 252 -9.25 2.61 -22.14
C THR A 252 -10.54 1.95 -21.72
N CYS A 253 -10.78 1.78 -20.42
CA CYS A 253 -11.90 1.05 -19.80
C CYS A 253 -12.04 -0.43 -20.23
N THR A 254 -11.19 -0.91 -21.14
CA THR A 254 -11.19 -2.25 -21.75
C THR A 254 -9.94 -3.05 -21.41
N ARG A 255 -9.07 -2.51 -20.56
CA ARG A 255 -7.87 -3.17 -20.04
C ARG A 255 -7.77 -2.91 -18.54
N CYS A 256 -6.98 -3.72 -17.86
CA CYS A 256 -6.71 -3.60 -16.43
C CYS A 256 -5.30 -3.07 -16.19
N ILE A 257 -5.19 -2.26 -15.13
CA ILE A 257 -3.92 -1.91 -14.51
C ILE A 257 -3.59 -3.00 -13.51
N CYS A 258 -2.41 -3.58 -13.67
CA CYS A 258 -2.03 -4.79 -12.94
C CYS A 258 -1.16 -4.49 -11.72
N PRO A 259 -1.39 -5.19 -10.59
CA PRO A 259 -0.47 -5.12 -9.48
C PRO A 259 0.91 -5.60 -9.91
N LYS A 260 1.92 -5.11 -9.20
CA LYS A 260 3.31 -5.52 -9.42
C LYS A 260 3.44 -7.04 -9.39
N GLY A 261 4.09 -7.60 -10.42
CA GLY A 261 4.27 -9.03 -10.60
C GLY A 261 3.21 -9.69 -11.50
N TYR A 262 2.19 -8.94 -11.96
CA TYR A 262 1.17 -9.44 -12.88
C TYR A 262 1.16 -8.62 -14.18
N ARG A 263 0.70 -9.23 -15.26
CA ARG A 263 0.65 -8.65 -16.61
C ARG A 263 -0.59 -9.12 -17.37
N ASP A 264 -0.63 -8.75 -18.65
CA ASP A 264 -1.70 -9.01 -19.61
C ASP A 264 -2.91 -8.09 -19.42
N TRP A 265 -3.80 -8.05 -20.42
CA TRP A 265 -4.92 -7.10 -20.49
C TRP A 265 -5.89 -7.20 -19.30
N ASN A 266 -5.96 -8.34 -18.61
CA ASN A 266 -6.81 -8.56 -17.43
C ASN A 266 -6.03 -8.96 -16.16
N CYS A 267 -4.70 -8.82 -16.15
CA CYS A 267 -3.86 -9.15 -15.00
C CYS A 267 -3.85 -10.62 -14.57
N LYS A 268 -4.25 -11.54 -15.47
CA LYS A 268 -4.33 -12.98 -15.18
C LYS A 268 -2.98 -13.65 -14.98
N TYR A 269 -1.96 -13.24 -15.73
CA TYR A 269 -0.69 -13.96 -15.78
C TYR A 269 0.41 -13.26 -14.98
N ILE A 270 1.33 -14.05 -14.42
CA ILE A 270 2.54 -13.52 -13.79
C ILE A 270 3.42 -12.84 -14.84
N ASP A 271 4.01 -11.70 -14.44
CA ASP A 271 5.03 -11.02 -15.21
C ASP A 271 6.33 -11.83 -15.17
N ARG A 272 6.58 -12.59 -16.23
CA ARG A 272 7.72 -13.50 -16.32
C ARG A 272 8.98 -12.66 -16.49
N HIS A 273 9.97 -12.92 -15.64
CA HIS A 273 11.28 -12.29 -15.75
C HIS A 273 12.26 -13.17 -16.52
N PHE A 274 13.46 -12.64 -16.74
CA PHE A 274 14.54 -13.22 -17.53
C PHE A 274 14.80 -14.70 -17.24
N SER A 275 15.34 -15.39 -18.26
CA SER A 275 15.69 -16.82 -18.22
C SER A 275 16.54 -17.22 -17.00
N TYR A 276 17.33 -16.31 -16.43
CA TYR A 276 18.16 -16.56 -15.24
C TYR A 276 17.37 -16.82 -13.93
N CYS A 277 16.04 -16.66 -13.93
CA CYS A 277 15.16 -16.93 -12.79
C CYS A 277 14.65 -18.38 -12.73
N GLY A 278 14.88 -19.19 -13.78
CA GLY A 278 14.32 -20.53 -13.89
C GLY A 278 12.80 -20.52 -14.12
N SER A 279 12.10 -21.58 -13.69
CA SER A 279 10.64 -21.63 -13.80
C SER A 279 9.97 -20.61 -12.87
N SER A 280 9.22 -19.69 -13.46
CA SER A 280 8.38 -18.74 -12.72
C SER A 280 7.10 -19.36 -12.17
N GLU A 281 6.69 -20.55 -12.62
CA GLU A 281 5.49 -21.22 -12.12
C GLU A 281 5.88 -22.49 -11.35
N LEU A 282 5.42 -22.58 -10.11
CA LEU A 282 5.67 -23.69 -9.19
C LEU A 282 4.33 -24.28 -8.74
N ILE A 283 4.22 -25.61 -8.79
CA ILE A 283 3.04 -26.33 -8.31
C ILE A 283 3.37 -26.94 -6.96
N SER A 284 2.67 -26.47 -5.92
CA SER A 284 2.76 -27.02 -4.58
C SER A 284 2.07 -28.38 -4.55
N THR A 285 2.82 -29.41 -4.13
CA THR A 285 2.31 -30.78 -3.95
C THR A 285 2.59 -31.26 -2.53
N ASN A 286 2.26 -32.51 -2.22
CA ASN A 286 2.64 -33.11 -0.94
C ASN A 286 4.17 -33.24 -0.79
N LYS A 287 4.93 -33.14 -1.89
CA LYS A 287 6.39 -33.18 -1.85
C LYS A 287 6.96 -31.77 -1.68
N VAL A 288 7.90 -31.65 -0.75
CA VAL A 288 8.62 -30.40 -0.49
C VAL A 288 9.41 -30.00 -1.74
N THR A 289 9.12 -28.82 -2.27
CA THR A 289 9.86 -28.20 -3.38
C THR A 289 10.69 -27.06 -2.84
N ARG A 290 11.99 -27.01 -3.17
CA ARG A 290 12.90 -25.96 -2.70
C ARG A 290 13.13 -24.91 -3.78
N LEU A 291 13.13 -23.64 -3.38
CA LEU A 291 13.49 -22.51 -4.23
C LEU A 291 14.68 -21.78 -3.60
N GLN A 292 15.73 -21.60 -4.39
CA GLN A 292 16.91 -20.85 -4.00
C GLN A 292 17.22 -19.77 -5.04
N VAL A 293 17.38 -18.54 -4.58
CA VAL A 293 17.71 -17.39 -5.42
C VAL A 293 18.92 -16.66 -4.82
N ASN A 294 20.01 -16.65 -5.58
CA ASN A 294 21.26 -16.00 -5.21
C ASN A 294 21.56 -14.79 -6.12
N GLY A 295 22.28 -13.81 -5.58
CA GLY A 295 22.65 -12.58 -6.29
C GLY A 295 21.55 -11.51 -6.31
N ILE A 296 21.83 -10.41 -7.01
CA ILE A 296 20.88 -9.32 -7.24
C ILE A 296 20.06 -9.71 -8.47
N LYS A 297 18.81 -10.15 -8.24
CA LYS A 297 17.92 -10.62 -9.30
C LYS A 297 16.54 -10.00 -9.15
N LYS A 298 15.88 -9.76 -10.28
CA LYS A 298 14.46 -9.42 -10.35
C LYS A 298 13.71 -10.65 -10.89
N CYS A 299 13.07 -11.40 -10.00
CA CYS A 299 12.34 -12.63 -10.33
C CYS A 299 10.94 -12.60 -9.70
N ASN A 300 9.93 -13.04 -10.44
CA ASN A 300 8.59 -13.28 -9.91
C ASN A 300 8.30 -14.79 -10.02
N TYR A 301 7.77 -15.35 -8.93
CA TYR A 301 7.36 -16.75 -8.85
C TYR A 301 5.89 -16.84 -8.47
N GLU A 302 5.13 -17.63 -9.21
CA GLU A 302 3.73 -17.97 -8.95
C GLU A 302 3.69 -19.36 -8.35
N ILE A 303 3.11 -19.49 -7.17
CA ILE A 303 2.97 -20.78 -6.48
C ILE A 303 1.49 -21.14 -6.45
N LYS A 304 1.14 -22.24 -7.10
CA LYS A 304 -0.24 -22.72 -7.22
C LYS A 304 -0.43 -24.02 -6.43
N SER A 305 -1.63 -24.23 -5.93
CA SER A 305 -2.06 -25.52 -5.37
C SER A 305 -3.43 -25.89 -5.91
N LYS A 306 -3.89 -27.12 -5.59
CA LYS A 306 -5.26 -27.54 -5.89
C LYS A 306 -6.25 -26.63 -5.16
N ILE A 307 -7.39 -26.35 -5.81
CA ILE A 307 -8.48 -25.58 -5.22
C ILE A 307 -8.90 -26.23 -3.88
N GLY A 308 -9.13 -25.39 -2.86
CA GLY A 308 -9.52 -25.84 -1.52
C GLY A 308 -8.36 -26.31 -0.64
N THR A 309 -7.11 -26.11 -1.05
CA THR A 309 -5.93 -26.49 -0.25
C THR A 309 -5.04 -25.30 0.04
N ASN A 310 -4.39 -25.30 1.21
CA ASN A 310 -3.47 -24.24 1.60
C ASN A 310 -2.05 -24.55 1.14
N ILE A 311 -1.28 -23.49 0.88
CA ILE A 311 0.15 -23.59 0.58
C ILE A 311 0.91 -23.20 1.83
N ILE A 312 1.81 -24.06 2.27
CA ILE A 312 2.83 -23.70 3.25
C ILE A 312 4.04 -23.17 2.51
N ILE A 313 4.47 -21.96 2.87
CA ILE A 313 5.74 -21.37 2.46
C ILE A 313 6.62 -21.30 3.71
N ASN A 314 7.61 -22.18 3.78
CA ASN A 314 8.64 -22.15 4.81
C ASN A 314 9.86 -21.42 4.27
N ILE A 315 10.07 -20.20 4.73
CA ILE A 315 11.22 -19.38 4.40
C ILE A 315 12.34 -19.76 5.36
N ILE A 316 13.30 -20.53 4.84
CA ILE A 316 14.42 -21.06 5.62
C ILE A 316 15.41 -19.95 5.92
N SER A 317 15.79 -19.15 4.92
CA SER A 317 16.62 -17.96 5.11
C SER A 317 16.37 -16.89 4.06
N VAL A 318 16.44 -15.63 4.51
CA VAL A 318 16.45 -14.43 3.67
C VAL A 318 17.64 -13.61 4.10
N LYS A 319 18.47 -13.22 3.14
CA LYS A 319 19.57 -12.28 3.30
C LYS A 319 19.50 -11.25 2.19
N THR A 320 18.92 -10.10 2.49
CA THR A 320 18.78 -8.93 1.61
C THR A 320 19.49 -7.73 2.24
N LYS A 321 19.46 -6.56 1.60
CA LYS A 321 20.05 -5.34 2.16
C LYS A 321 19.22 -4.88 3.35
N GLU A 322 19.85 -4.68 4.50
CA GLU A 322 19.20 -4.13 5.70
C GLU A 322 18.67 -2.72 5.42
N LYS A 323 17.44 -2.47 5.88
CA LYS A 323 16.80 -1.17 5.88
C LYS A 323 15.94 -1.04 7.13
N GLU A 324 15.81 0.17 7.64
CA GLU A 324 14.88 0.47 8.74
C GLU A 324 13.44 0.20 8.33
N ILE A 325 13.07 0.67 7.12
CA ILE A 325 11.75 0.45 6.53
C ILE A 325 11.85 -0.49 5.31
N CYS A 326 11.20 -1.65 5.43
CA CYS A 326 11.04 -2.62 4.37
C CYS A 326 9.87 -2.24 3.46
N SER A 327 10.16 -1.99 2.19
CA SER A 327 9.16 -1.60 1.18
C SER A 327 9.39 -2.34 -0.12
N GLN A 328 8.36 -2.38 -0.96
CA GLN A 328 8.41 -3.06 -2.25
C GLN A 328 9.64 -2.61 -3.06
N GLY A 329 10.39 -3.59 -3.59
CA GLY A 329 11.56 -3.34 -4.45
C GLY A 329 12.93 -3.28 -3.75
N PHE A 330 12.99 -3.32 -2.41
CA PHE A 330 14.26 -3.28 -1.67
C PHE A 330 14.74 -4.62 -1.10
N GLY A 331 13.91 -5.66 -1.21
CA GLY A 331 14.20 -6.97 -0.64
C GLY A 331 13.33 -8.06 -1.23
N PHE A 332 12.94 -9.01 -0.40
CA PHE A 332 12.08 -10.13 -0.78
C PHE A 332 10.63 -9.81 -0.44
N GLU A 333 9.71 -9.95 -1.40
CA GLU A 333 8.29 -9.65 -1.22
C GLU A 333 7.46 -10.93 -1.39
N ILE A 334 6.60 -11.25 -0.42
CA ILE A 334 5.68 -12.39 -0.48
C ILE A 334 4.23 -11.91 -0.52
N LYS A 335 3.54 -12.15 -1.65
CA LYS A 335 2.11 -11.86 -1.83
C LYS A 335 1.24 -13.10 -1.58
N TYR A 336 1.05 -13.45 -0.31
CA TYR A 336 0.25 -14.62 0.07
C TYR A 336 -1.25 -14.32 0.19
N LEU A 337 -1.64 -13.12 0.63
CA LEU A 337 -3.05 -12.70 0.73
C LEU A 337 -3.84 -12.87 -0.58
N LYS A 338 -5.15 -13.15 -0.48
CA LYS A 338 -6.05 -13.31 -1.63
C LYS A 338 -6.07 -12.07 -2.54
N ASP A 339 -6.10 -10.88 -1.97
CA ASP A 339 -6.01 -9.61 -2.71
C ASP A 339 -4.55 -9.31 -3.08
N LYS A 340 -4.14 -9.66 -4.31
CA LYS A 340 -2.76 -9.45 -4.79
C LYS A 340 -2.43 -7.98 -5.10
N ALA A 341 -3.41 -7.08 -4.99
CA ALA A 341 -3.20 -5.64 -5.09
C ALA A 341 -2.47 -5.07 -3.87
N THR A 342 -2.76 -5.62 -2.69
CA THR A 342 -2.12 -5.23 -1.42
C THR A 342 -0.63 -5.51 -1.44
N SER A 343 0.16 -4.65 -0.81
CA SER A 343 1.60 -4.87 -0.68
C SER A 343 1.87 -6.23 -0.03
N GLY A 344 2.76 -7.03 -0.62
CA GLY A 344 3.18 -8.28 0.02
C GLY A 344 4.05 -8.01 1.25
N LEU A 345 4.23 -9.04 2.07
CA LEU A 345 5.18 -8.98 3.18
C LEU A 345 6.59 -8.71 2.61
N CYS A 346 7.15 -7.55 2.94
CA CYS A 346 8.46 -7.12 2.46
C CYS A 346 9.52 -7.39 3.53
N LEU A 347 10.50 -8.22 3.21
CA LEU A 347 11.62 -8.59 4.09
C LEU A 347 12.92 -7.95 3.59
N CYS A 348 13.47 -7.05 4.40
CA CYS A 348 14.73 -6.34 4.17
C CYS A 348 15.70 -6.59 5.33
N GLY A 349 16.85 -7.20 5.06
CA GLY A 349 17.78 -7.65 6.09
C GLY A 349 17.92 -9.16 6.15
N THR A 350 18.19 -9.67 7.36
CA THR A 350 18.38 -11.11 7.60
C THR A 350 17.23 -11.71 8.41
N TYR A 351 16.61 -12.75 7.87
CA TYR A 351 15.53 -13.49 8.51
C TYR A 351 15.73 -14.99 8.31
N SER A 352 15.25 -15.80 9.24
CA SER A 352 15.26 -17.27 9.12
C SER A 352 14.01 -17.85 9.75
N TYR A 353 13.59 -19.02 9.26
CA TYR A 353 12.48 -19.80 9.81
C TYR A 353 11.15 -19.04 9.92
N ILE A 354 10.72 -18.42 8.81
CA ILE A 354 9.38 -17.79 8.72
C ILE A 354 8.40 -18.77 8.07
N TYR A 355 7.21 -18.90 8.67
CA TYR A 355 6.18 -19.83 8.23
C TYR A 355 4.93 -19.07 7.81
N ILE A 356 4.55 -19.23 6.55
CA ILE A 356 3.35 -18.58 5.99
C ILE A 356 2.41 -19.66 5.48
N VAL A 357 1.15 -19.60 5.90
CA VAL A 357 0.06 -20.40 5.35
C VAL A 357 -0.78 -19.50 4.46
N SER A 358 -0.88 -19.87 3.18
CA SER A 358 -1.58 -19.12 2.13
C SER A 358 -2.79 -19.87 1.59
#